data_AF-A0A6G7T5J1-F1
#
_entry.id   AF-A0A6G7T5J1-F1
#
_cell.length_a   1.000
_cell.length_b   1.000
_cell.length_c   1.000
_cell.angle_alpha   90.00
_cell.angle_beta   90.00
_cell.angle_gamma   90.00
#
_symmetry.space_group_name_H-M   'P 1'
#
loop_
_entity.id
_entity.type
_entity.pdbx_description
1 polymer ?
#
loop_
_entity_poly.entity_id
_entity_poly.type
_entity_poly.pdbx_seq_one_letter_code
_entity_poly.pdbx_strand_id
1 'polypeptide(L)'
;MAAVAAGWTPSGTKTWARCPSRRAIRATARPWLPSVAVTTRHWALTLCRSTGFEPDVRFESTDLLLHLRLVEQGHAAALLPDLVWDGRPATVPLQQLPHGGQARRLFTAIRRGRGRHLAIQACRRALREAVGASGPPGAR
;
A
#
# COMPACT_ATOMS: atom_id res chain seq x y z
N MET A 1 -0.89 -3.55 4.31
CA MET A 1 -1.13 -3.02 2.94
C MET A 1 -2.58 -2.63 2.86
N ALA A 2 -2.83 -1.33 2.80
CA ALA A 2 -4.15 -0.75 2.64
C ALA A 2 -4.28 -0.17 1.22
N ALA A 3 -5.50 -0.19 0.68
CA ALA A 3 -5.84 0.67 -0.45
C ALA A 3 -6.09 2.08 0.09
N VAL A 4 -5.66 3.11 -0.63
CA VAL A 4 -5.92 4.49 -0.22
C VAL A 4 -6.84 5.16 -1.22
N ALA A 5 -7.94 5.72 -0.73
CA ALA A 5 -8.90 6.48 -1.54
C ALA A 5 -9.16 7.82 -0.86
N ALA A 6 -8.75 8.93 -1.48
CA ALA A 6 -9.01 10.27 -0.94
C ALA A 6 -10.52 10.58 -0.93
N GLY A 7 -11.02 11.00 0.23
CA GLY A 7 -12.43 11.25 0.52
C GLY A 7 -13.01 12.40 -0.30
N TRP A 8 -14.26 12.23 -0.73
CA TRP A 8 -15.06 13.28 -1.37
C TRP A 8 -16.51 13.17 -0.93
N THR A 9 -17.10 14.32 -0.56
CA THR A 9 -18.54 14.52 -0.35
C THR A 9 -19.19 15.00 -1.66
N PRO A 10 -20.28 14.37 -2.14
CA PRO A 10 -20.92 14.79 -3.38
C PRO A 10 -21.80 16.02 -3.20
N SER A 11 -21.40 17.16 -3.76
CA SER A 11 -22.34 18.16 -4.25
C SER A 11 -22.85 17.69 -5.62
N GLY A 12 -23.85 16.80 -5.62
CA GLY A 12 -24.45 16.31 -6.85
C GLY A 12 -25.19 15.00 -6.61
N THR A 13 -26.51 15.09 -6.62
CA THR A 13 -27.47 14.02 -6.34
C THR A 13 -27.21 12.75 -7.16
N LYS A 14 -26.63 11.74 -6.52
CA LYS A 14 -26.94 10.32 -6.77
C LYS A 14 -26.72 9.56 -5.46
N THR A 15 -27.83 9.15 -4.86
CA THR A 15 -27.92 8.34 -3.65
C THR A 15 -27.36 6.95 -3.92
N TRP A 16 -26.28 6.58 -3.24
CA TRP A 16 -25.73 5.22 -3.28
C TRP A 16 -26.00 4.55 -1.94
N ALA A 17 -26.94 3.61 -1.93
CA ALA A 17 -27.32 2.83 -0.77
C ALA A 17 -26.10 2.11 -0.15
N ARG A 18 -25.99 2.21 1.18
CA ARG A 18 -25.12 1.41 2.06
C ARG A 18 -24.86 0.01 1.46
N CYS A 19 -23.62 -0.27 1.07
CA CYS A 19 -23.21 -1.60 0.63
C CYS A 19 -22.15 -2.18 1.59
N PRO A 20 -22.41 -3.33 2.25
CA PRO A 20 -21.50 -3.92 3.21
C PRO A 20 -20.34 -4.63 2.49
N SER A 21 -19.11 -4.26 2.91
CA SER A 21 -17.80 -4.94 2.87
C SER A 21 -17.31 -5.74 1.63
N ARG A 22 -18.11 -6.06 0.61
CA ARG A 22 -17.70 -6.83 -0.59
C ARG A 22 -17.49 -5.99 -1.86
N ARG A 23 -17.56 -4.66 -1.76
CA ARG A 23 -17.62 -3.73 -2.93
C ARG A 23 -16.66 -2.52 -2.86
N ALA A 24 -15.53 -2.62 -2.16
CA ALA A 24 -14.68 -1.43 -1.92
C ALA A 24 -13.87 -0.96 -3.16
N ILE A 25 -13.35 -1.89 -3.99
CA ILE A 25 -12.46 -1.52 -5.11
C ILE A 25 -13.21 -0.96 -6.33
N ARG A 26 -14.53 -1.18 -6.42
CA ARG A 26 -15.34 -0.92 -7.62
C ARG A 26 -15.60 0.57 -7.92
N ALA A 27 -15.15 1.50 -7.06
CA ALA A 27 -15.55 2.90 -7.08
C ALA A 27 -14.41 3.91 -7.30
N THR A 28 -13.33 3.54 -7.98
CA THR A 28 -12.32 4.52 -8.38
C THR A 28 -12.39 4.80 -9.89
N ALA A 29 -13.16 5.82 -10.28
CA ALA A 29 -13.05 6.46 -11.60
C ALA A 29 -11.80 7.36 -11.68
N ARG A 30 -10.77 7.07 -10.87
CA ARG A 30 -9.54 7.85 -10.76
C ARG A 30 -8.38 7.07 -11.36
N PRO A 31 -7.42 7.77 -11.96
CA PRO A 31 -6.17 7.16 -12.41
C PRO A 31 -5.50 6.36 -11.30
N TRP A 32 -4.95 5.21 -11.65
CA TRP A 32 -4.35 4.26 -10.72
C TRP A 32 -2.83 4.20 -10.89
N LEU A 33 -2.14 3.92 -9.78
CA LEU A 33 -0.68 3.92 -9.66
C LEU A 33 -0.14 2.54 -9.25
N PRO A 34 0.19 1.64 -10.20
CA PRO A 34 0.99 0.48 -9.89
C PRO A 34 2.47 0.85 -9.76
N SER A 35 3.19 0.18 -8.85
CA SER A 35 4.65 0.25 -8.81
C SER A 35 5.25 -0.42 -10.06
N VAL A 36 6.32 0.11 -10.63
CA VAL A 36 7.00 -0.51 -11.80
C VAL A 36 7.68 -1.85 -11.49
N ALA A 37 7.82 -2.24 -10.21
CA ALA A 37 8.29 -3.57 -9.88
C ALA A 37 7.28 -4.62 -10.37
N VAL A 38 7.69 -5.46 -11.33
CA VAL A 38 6.82 -6.43 -12.05
C VAL A 38 5.96 -7.28 -11.10
N THR A 39 6.53 -7.71 -9.97
CA THR A 39 5.81 -8.53 -8.97
C THR A 39 4.74 -7.72 -8.23
N THR A 40 5.02 -6.47 -7.87
CA THR A 40 4.06 -5.58 -7.21
C THR A 40 2.95 -5.16 -8.17
N ARG A 41 3.29 -4.84 -9.43
CA ARG A 41 2.32 -4.53 -10.49
C ARG A 41 1.39 -5.70 -10.76
N HIS A 42 1.95 -6.89 -11.02
CA HIS A 42 1.14 -8.08 -11.28
C HIS A 42 0.23 -8.41 -10.11
N TRP A 43 0.74 -8.34 -8.88
CA TRP A 43 -0.07 -8.56 -7.70
C TRP A 43 -1.22 -7.54 -7.58
N ALA A 44 -0.94 -6.25 -7.77
CA ALA A 44 -1.94 -5.19 -7.69
C ALA A 44 -3.05 -5.37 -8.75
N LEU A 45 -2.67 -5.63 -10.00
CA LEU A 45 -3.61 -5.89 -11.09
C LEU A 45 -4.43 -7.17 -10.87
N THR A 46 -3.79 -8.23 -10.38
CA THR A 46 -4.48 -9.49 -10.05
C THR A 46 -5.49 -9.29 -8.93
N LEU A 47 -5.15 -8.50 -7.90
CA LEU A 47 -6.07 -8.16 -6.82
C LEU A 47 -7.30 -7.41 -7.34
N CYS A 48 -7.11 -6.38 -8.17
CA CYS A 48 -8.19 -5.66 -8.84
C CYS A 48 -9.09 -6.60 -9.64
N ARG A 49 -8.49 -7.41 -10.52
CA ARG A 49 -9.22 -8.37 -11.36
C ARG A 49 -9.99 -9.40 -10.56
N SER A 50 -9.42 -9.90 -9.46
CA SER A 50 -10.11 -10.83 -8.54
C SER A 50 -11.40 -10.25 -7.96
N THR A 51 -11.53 -8.92 -7.96
CA THR A 51 -12.75 -8.21 -7.51
C THR A 51 -13.63 -7.72 -8.65
N GLY A 52 -13.34 -8.12 -9.89
CA GLY A 52 -14.08 -7.69 -11.09
C GLY A 52 -13.86 -6.23 -11.45
N PHE A 53 -12.70 -5.67 -11.10
CA PHE A 53 -12.29 -4.31 -11.42
C PHE A 53 -10.99 -4.32 -12.24
N GLU A 54 -10.93 -3.56 -13.34
CA GLU A 54 -9.68 -3.30 -14.07
C GLU A 54 -9.30 -1.83 -13.85
N PRO A 55 -8.11 -1.53 -13.29
CA PRO A 55 -7.70 -0.16 -13.01
C PRO A 55 -7.27 0.58 -14.28
N ASP A 56 -7.67 1.85 -14.42
CA ASP A 56 -7.12 2.77 -15.44
C ASP A 56 -5.75 3.29 -14.97
N VAL A 57 -4.68 2.69 -15.48
CA VAL A 57 -3.30 3.04 -15.10
C VAL A 57 -2.79 4.21 -15.95
N ARG A 58 -2.67 5.40 -15.36
CA ARG A 58 -2.11 6.59 -16.05
C ARG A 58 -0.76 7.05 -15.53
N PHE A 59 -0.34 6.52 -14.39
CA PHE A 59 0.91 6.88 -13.75
C PHE A 59 1.63 5.61 -13.31
N GLU A 60 2.91 5.50 -13.61
CA GLU A 60 3.76 4.39 -13.16
C GLU A 60 5.05 4.96 -12.55
N SER A 61 5.43 4.51 -11.36
CA SER A 61 6.69 4.90 -10.71
C SER A 61 7.21 3.83 -9.75
N THR A 62 8.52 3.84 -9.46
CA THR A 62 9.11 3.08 -8.33
C THR A 62 8.92 3.78 -6.99
N ASP A 63 8.69 5.09 -6.99
CA ASP A 63 8.72 5.92 -5.80
C ASP A 63 7.38 5.93 -5.07
N LEU A 64 7.36 5.31 -3.89
CA LEU A 64 6.17 5.23 -3.05
C LEU A 64 5.76 6.58 -2.46
N LEU A 65 6.70 7.51 -2.27
CA LEU A 65 6.40 8.86 -1.78
C LEU A 65 5.74 9.71 -2.89
N LEU A 66 6.14 9.52 -4.14
CA LEU A 66 5.41 10.11 -5.28
C LEU A 66 3.98 9.58 -5.33
N HIS A 67 3.80 8.26 -5.18
CA HIS A 67 2.46 7.66 -5.17
C HIS A 67 1.61 8.25 -4.05
N LEU A 68 2.17 8.35 -2.84
CA LEU A 68 1.54 9.01 -1.71
C LEU A 68 1.12 10.43 -2.05
N ARG A 69 2.04 11.24 -2.59
CA ARG A 69 1.74 12.65 -2.85
C ARG A 69 0.63 12.84 -3.87
N LEU A 70 0.59 12.02 -4.91
CA LEU A 70 -0.50 12.01 -5.89
C LEU A 70 -1.85 11.64 -5.25
N VAL A 71 -1.85 10.75 -4.27
CA VAL A 71 -3.07 10.39 -3.52
C VAL A 71 -3.50 11.50 -2.57
N GLU A 72 -2.56 12.11 -1.84
CA GLU A 72 -2.82 13.28 -0.97
C GLU A 72 -3.44 14.45 -1.75
N GLN A 73 -2.95 14.68 -2.97
CA GLN A 73 -3.47 15.72 -3.87
C GLN A 73 -4.75 15.29 -4.62
N GLY A 74 -5.23 14.06 -4.40
CA GLY A 74 -6.45 13.55 -5.00
C GLY A 74 -6.34 13.20 -6.49
N HIS A 75 -5.13 13.18 -7.06
CA HIS A 75 -4.89 12.87 -8.47
C HIS A 75 -5.03 11.39 -8.81
N ALA A 76 -4.85 10.50 -7.81
CA ALA A 76 -4.87 9.06 -8.04
C ALA A 76 -5.33 8.28 -6.80
N ALA A 77 -5.56 6.98 -7.00
CA ALA A 77 -5.61 6.00 -5.93
C ALA A 77 -4.40 5.06 -6.03
N ALA A 78 -3.94 4.53 -4.89
CA ALA A 78 -2.77 3.67 -4.85
C ALA A 78 -2.87 2.57 -3.79
N LEU A 79 -2.14 1.48 -4.02
CA LEU A 79 -1.85 0.46 -3.01
C LEU A 79 -0.51 0.81 -2.37
N LEU A 80 -0.51 1.20 -1.09
CA LEU A 80 0.68 1.61 -0.36
C LEU A 80 1.01 0.63 0.77
N PRO A 81 2.30 0.31 0.99
CA PRO A 81 2.71 -0.43 2.17
C PRO A 81 2.65 0.49 3.39
N ASP A 82 2.21 -0.04 4.53
CA ASP A 82 2.07 0.73 5.78
C ASP A 82 3.40 1.40 6.23
N LEU A 83 4.54 0.90 5.72
CA LEU A 83 5.87 1.47 5.95
C LEU A 83 6.02 2.92 5.47
N VAL A 84 5.21 3.39 4.52
CA VAL A 84 5.29 4.81 4.07
C VAL A 84 4.94 5.81 5.18
N TRP A 85 4.28 5.36 6.24
CA TRP A 85 3.87 6.19 7.37
C TRP A 85 4.88 6.26 8.49
N ASP A 86 5.82 5.29 8.56
CA ASP A 86 6.85 5.24 9.60
C ASP A 86 6.30 5.50 11.03
N GLY A 87 5.19 4.83 11.37
CA GLY A 87 4.52 4.96 12.66
C GLY A 87 3.66 6.22 12.85
N ARG A 88 3.62 7.12 11.86
CA ARG A 88 2.72 8.29 11.86
C ARG A 88 1.31 7.89 11.44
N PRO A 89 0.27 8.65 11.86
CA PRO A 89 -1.07 8.47 11.33
C PRO A 89 -1.11 8.66 9.81
N ALA A 90 -1.95 7.91 9.11
CA ALA A 90 -2.13 8.08 7.67
C ALA A 90 -2.69 9.47 7.37
N THR A 91 -2.14 10.14 6.36
CA THR A 91 -2.57 11.47 5.90
C THR A 91 -3.77 11.43 4.96
N VAL A 92 -4.25 10.22 4.67
CA VAL A 92 -5.18 9.91 3.58
C VAL A 92 -6.10 8.77 4.02
N PRO A 93 -7.37 8.73 3.57
CA PRO A 93 -8.30 7.69 3.99
C PRO A 93 -7.89 6.32 3.45
N LEU A 94 -7.83 5.35 4.36
CA LEU A 94 -7.46 3.97 4.07
C LEU A 94 -8.71 3.10 3.90
N GLN A 95 -8.66 2.17 2.95
CA GLN A 95 -9.64 1.12 2.72
C GLN A 95 -8.98 -0.25 2.89
N GLN A 96 -9.69 -1.13 3.59
CA GLN A 96 -9.27 -2.51 3.77
C GLN A 96 -9.37 -3.29 2.47
N LEU A 97 -8.37 -4.15 2.23
CA LEU A 97 -8.35 -4.99 1.05
C LEU A 97 -9.34 -6.17 1.22
N PRO A 98 -9.97 -6.64 0.12
CA PRO A 98 -11.02 -7.68 0.14
C PRO A 98 -10.57 -9.00 0.75
N HIS A 99 -9.30 -9.36 0.54
CA HIS A 99 -8.65 -10.53 1.10
C HIS A 99 -7.73 -10.03 2.22
N GLY A 100 -8.28 -9.95 3.44
CA GLY A 100 -7.52 -9.51 4.61
C GLY A 100 -6.19 -10.25 4.73
N GLY A 101 -5.14 -9.55 5.19
CA GLY A 101 -3.88 -10.21 5.53
C GLY A 101 -2.88 -10.41 4.40
N GLN A 102 -3.00 -9.71 3.27
CA GLN A 102 -1.90 -9.64 2.28
C GLN A 102 -0.72 -8.86 2.90
N ALA A 103 0.25 -9.59 3.45
CA ALA A 103 1.45 -9.03 4.03
C ALA A 103 2.66 -9.23 3.11
N ARG A 104 3.39 -8.16 2.86
CA ARG A 104 4.70 -8.22 2.20
C ARG A 104 5.77 -8.54 3.26
N ARG A 105 6.50 -9.63 3.08
CA ARG A 105 7.66 -9.97 3.93
C ARG A 105 8.92 -9.31 3.37
N LEU A 106 9.54 -8.44 4.16
CA LEU A 106 10.90 -7.93 3.90
C LEU A 106 11.92 -8.87 4.55
N PHE A 107 13.00 -9.16 3.84
CA PHE A 107 14.09 -9.98 4.35
C PHE A 107 15.43 -9.36 3.97
N THR A 108 16.46 -9.63 4.77
CA THR A 108 17.84 -9.25 4.45
C THR A 108 18.56 -10.45 3.83
N ALA A 109 19.15 -10.25 2.66
CA ALA A 109 19.96 -11.25 1.97
C ALA A 109 21.44 -10.86 2.06
N ILE A 110 22.29 -11.84 2.32
CA ILE A 110 23.75 -11.66 2.38
C ILE A 110 24.44 -12.81 1.63
N ARG A 111 25.63 -12.56 1.10
CA ARG A 111 26.43 -13.62 0.45
C ARG A 111 26.79 -14.70 1.47
N ARG A 112 26.70 -15.97 1.06
CA ARG A 112 27.12 -17.14 1.85
C ARG A 112 28.58 -16.93 2.32
N GLY A 113 28.82 -17.03 3.63
CA GLY A 113 30.13 -16.79 4.26
C GLY A 113 30.30 -15.44 4.96
N ARG A 114 29.47 -14.42 4.67
CA ARG A 114 29.58 -13.09 5.32
C ARG A 114 28.70 -12.93 6.57
N GLY A 115 27.91 -13.93 6.95
CA GLY A 115 26.98 -13.82 8.09
C GLY A 115 27.60 -13.61 9.47
N ARG A 116 28.89 -13.96 9.63
CA ARG A 116 29.64 -13.74 10.88
C ARG A 116 30.31 -12.37 10.96
N HIS A 117 30.24 -11.56 9.90
CA HIS A 117 30.85 -10.23 9.89
C HIS A 117 30.14 -9.29 10.88
N LEU A 118 30.89 -8.66 11.78
CA LEU A 118 30.34 -7.85 12.87
C LEU A 118 29.43 -6.72 12.37
N ALA A 119 29.80 -6.01 11.29
CA ALA A 119 28.96 -4.96 10.72
C ALA A 119 27.60 -5.48 10.20
N ILE A 120 27.55 -6.71 9.65
CA ILE A 120 26.30 -7.31 9.16
C ILE A 120 25.40 -7.67 10.34
N GLN A 121 25.98 -8.21 11.42
CA GLN A 121 25.24 -8.52 12.64
C GLN A 121 24.69 -7.25 13.30
N ALA A 122 25.51 -6.20 13.40
CA ALA A 122 25.12 -4.90 13.94
C ALA A 122 23.97 -4.28 13.14
N CYS A 123 24.08 -4.22 11.81
CA CYS A 123 23.01 -3.73 10.93
C CYS A 123 21.71 -4.55 11.09
N ARG A 124 21.81 -5.89 11.07
CA ARG A 124 20.64 -6.77 11.26
C ARG A 124 20.01 -6.61 12.64
N ARG A 125 20.78 -6.30 13.68
CA ARG A 125 20.27 -6.01 15.03
C ARG A 125 19.53 -4.68 15.04
N ALA A 126 20.14 -3.62 14.52
CA ALA A 126 19.52 -2.30 14.42
C ALA A 126 18.18 -2.34 13.64
N LEU A 127 18.13 -3.08 12.54
CA LEU A 127 16.88 -3.28 11.78
C LEU A 127 15.79 -3.99 12.60
N ARG A 128 16.14 -4.96 13.44
CA ARG A 128 15.16 -5.65 14.32
C ARG A 128 14.66 -4.71 15.42
N GLU A 129 15.56 -3.95 16.03
CA GLU A 129 15.22 -2.98 17.07
C GLU A 129 14.29 -1.89 16.53
N ALA A 130 14.60 -1.33 15.35
CA ALA A 130 13.76 -0.34 14.68
C ALA A 130 12.34 -0.87 14.42
N VAL A 131 12.20 -2.09 13.89
CA VAL A 131 10.88 -2.70 13.65
C VAL A 131 10.12 -2.94 14.95
N GLY A 132 10.80 -3.32 16.03
CA GLY A 132 10.19 -3.46 17.36
C GLY A 132 9.63 -2.15 17.90
N ALA A 133 10.29 -1.02 17.60
CA ALA A 133 9.85 0.31 18.02
C ALA A 133 8.66 0.86 17.20
N SER A 134 8.51 0.47 15.93
CA SER A 134 7.44 0.99 15.05
C SER A 134 6.02 0.49 15.39
N GLY A 135 5.87 -0.49 16.28
CA GLY A 135 4.58 -1.09 16.65
C GLY A 135 4.03 -2.06 15.59
N PRO A 136 3.00 -2.88 15.92
CA PRO A 136 2.47 -3.87 14.98
C PRO A 136 1.76 -3.20 13.78
N PRO A 137 1.93 -3.74 12.57
CA PRO A 137 1.26 -3.23 11.38
C PRO A 137 -0.27 -3.41 11.49
N GLY A 138 -1.03 -2.33 11.31
CA GLY A 138 -2.49 -2.34 11.25
C GLY A 138 -3.24 -2.11 12.57
N ALA A 139 -2.57 -1.79 13.67
CA ALA A 139 -3.20 -1.56 14.98
C ALA A 139 -3.61 -0.10 15.26
N ARG A 140 -3.66 0.78 14.25
CA ARG A 140 -4.00 2.20 14.41
C ARG A 140 -4.81 2.72 13.24
#